data_AF-A0A6A5VEQ8-F1
#
_entry.id   AF-A0A6A5VEQ8-F1
#
_cell.length_a   1.000
_cell.length_b   1.000
_cell.length_c   1.000
_cell.angle_alpha   90.00
_cell.angle_beta   90.00
_cell.angle_gamma   90.00
#
_symmetry.space_group_name_H-M   'P 1'
#
loop_
_entity.id
_entity.type
_entity.pdbx_description
1 polymer ?
#
loop_
_entity_poly.entity_id
_entity_poly.type
_entity_poly.pdbx_seq_one_letter_code
_entity_poly.pdbx_strand_id
1 'polypeptide(L)'
;MTDDYSPLELSWDWGIAEGESSVGFSIEPIGKYADTPADPLNQKMVFQLVDGLRLAFHHTLDLTVFDVFSEALTTSREKLDTRKISVEGRSQYFDAFDLDAGHPRLKAYFMPRLKAVEANAPISELAVKAMDPCEVHFGPLFMQAFRRFNSDLVTFSTTSSDRPEIEIVGIYCVIPVKSRVKIYIRHRETSFDSCIFPVRHYASNDLSIAQGLATYFERRGQTVAAENYVEALLDIFSHRSLGSGLGLHTYISCTLKKTELAVTSYFNPEIYHPNRYKQ
;
A
#
# COMPACT_ATOMS: atom_id res chain seq x y z
N MET A 1 -6.67 -6.42 -0.22
CA MET A 1 -5.96 -5.19 -0.60
C MET A 1 -6.90 -3.99 -0.71
N THR A 2 -7.98 -4.08 -1.49
CA THR A 2 -9.01 -3.02 -1.62
C THR A 2 -10.31 -3.39 -0.88
N ASP A 3 -11.19 -2.40 -0.69
CA ASP A 3 -12.49 -2.57 -0.02
C ASP A 3 -13.52 -3.42 -0.81
N ASP A 4 -13.38 -3.53 -2.13
CA ASP A 4 -14.26 -4.35 -2.99
C ASP A 4 -13.69 -5.75 -3.26
N TYR A 5 -12.64 -6.14 -2.54
CA TYR A 5 -11.91 -7.39 -2.69
C TYR A 5 -11.23 -7.58 -4.05
N SER A 6 -11.11 -6.51 -4.86
CA SER A 6 -10.27 -6.55 -6.04
C SER A 6 -8.78 -6.67 -5.65
N PRO A 7 -7.99 -7.43 -6.43
CA PRO A 7 -6.57 -7.56 -6.17
C PRO A 7 -5.76 -6.40 -6.74
N LEU A 8 -6.39 -5.31 -7.23
CA LEU A 8 -5.72 -4.22 -7.95
C LEU A 8 -6.15 -2.86 -7.38
N GLU A 9 -5.21 -1.94 -7.15
CA GLU A 9 -5.47 -0.55 -6.80
C GLU A 9 -4.57 0.37 -7.66
N LEU A 10 -5.13 1.47 -8.16
CA LEU A 10 -4.37 2.48 -8.89
C LEU A 10 -3.99 3.61 -7.94
N SER A 11 -2.85 4.24 -8.22
CA SER A 11 -2.38 5.40 -7.48
C SER A 11 -1.91 6.48 -8.44
N TRP A 12 -2.17 7.73 -8.08
CA TRP A 12 -1.74 8.92 -8.82
C TRP A 12 -1.12 9.91 -7.85
N ASP A 13 0.20 10.06 -7.90
CA ASP A 13 0.96 11.09 -7.18
C ASP A 13 0.98 12.36 -8.02
N TRP A 14 0.50 13.46 -7.43
CA TRP A 14 0.33 14.76 -8.08
C TRP A 14 1.53 15.68 -7.92
N GLY A 15 2.63 15.18 -7.36
CA GLY A 15 3.85 15.94 -7.16
C GLY A 15 3.64 17.14 -6.23
N ILE A 16 4.57 18.09 -6.33
CA ILE A 16 4.49 19.37 -5.61
C ILE A 16 4.22 20.51 -6.60
N ALA A 17 4.88 20.44 -7.76
CA ALA A 17 4.79 21.43 -8.83
C ALA A 17 3.86 20.96 -9.96
N GLU A 18 3.40 21.88 -10.80
CA GLU A 18 2.65 21.54 -12.01
C GLU A 18 3.53 20.70 -12.97
N GLY A 19 2.94 19.66 -13.57
CA GLY A 19 3.65 18.74 -14.45
C GLY A 19 4.43 17.63 -13.74
N GLU A 20 4.66 17.72 -12.43
CA GLU A 20 5.13 16.60 -11.64
C GLU A 20 3.94 15.67 -11.37
N SER A 21 3.86 14.55 -12.10
CA SER A 21 2.90 13.52 -11.75
C SER A 21 3.46 12.14 -12.07
N SER A 22 3.08 11.15 -11.27
CA SER A 22 3.40 9.76 -11.53
C SER A 22 2.19 8.89 -11.24
N VAL A 23 2.02 7.87 -12.07
CA VAL A 23 1.00 6.85 -11.87
C VAL A 23 1.67 5.56 -11.44
N GLY A 24 0.97 4.81 -10.62
CA GLY A 24 1.40 3.50 -10.20
C GLY A 24 0.21 2.61 -9.95
N PHE A 25 0.45 1.33 -9.77
CA PHE A 25 -0.58 0.40 -9.31
C PHE A 25 0.01 -0.56 -8.30
N SER A 26 -0.83 -1.01 -7.38
CA SER A 26 -0.54 -2.14 -6.50
C SER A 26 -1.39 -3.33 -6.90
N ILE A 27 -0.84 -4.53 -6.74
CA ILE A 27 -1.51 -5.78 -7.04
C ILE A 27 -1.18 -6.84 -6.00
N GLU A 28 -2.19 -7.54 -5.52
CA GLU A 28 -2.02 -8.83 -4.85
C GLU A 28 -2.11 -9.93 -5.92
N PRO A 29 -0.98 -10.53 -6.35
CA PRO A 29 -1.03 -11.55 -7.39
C PRO A 29 -1.76 -12.80 -6.86
N ILE A 30 -2.90 -13.13 -7.48
CA ILE A 30 -3.73 -14.28 -7.09
C ILE A 30 -3.41 -15.47 -7.99
N GLY A 31 -2.87 -16.54 -7.40
CA GLY A 31 -2.55 -17.77 -8.12
C GLY A 31 -3.80 -18.58 -8.47
N LYS A 32 -3.73 -19.39 -9.53
CA LYS A 32 -4.81 -20.32 -9.95
C LYS A 32 -5.31 -21.24 -8.83
N TYR A 33 -4.43 -21.56 -7.87
CA TYR A 33 -4.71 -22.45 -6.74
C TYR A 33 -4.89 -21.72 -5.41
N ALA A 34 -5.01 -20.39 -5.43
CA ALA A 34 -5.28 -19.60 -4.24
C ALA A 34 -6.54 -20.11 -3.53
N ASP A 35 -6.50 -20.13 -2.20
CA ASP A 35 -7.56 -20.64 -1.31
C ASP A 35 -7.88 -22.15 -1.45
N THR A 36 -7.13 -22.88 -2.27
CA THR A 36 -7.25 -24.35 -2.37
C THR A 36 -6.28 -25.05 -1.41
N PRO A 37 -6.43 -26.37 -1.17
CA PRO A 37 -5.42 -27.13 -0.45
C PRO A 37 -4.04 -27.16 -1.12
N ALA A 38 -3.84 -26.68 -2.35
CA ALA A 38 -2.52 -26.56 -2.95
C ALA A 38 -1.83 -25.22 -2.65
N ASP A 39 -2.59 -24.17 -2.30
CA ASP A 39 -2.07 -22.84 -1.94
C ASP A 39 -3.09 -22.01 -1.13
N PRO A 40 -3.36 -22.37 0.13
CA PRO A 40 -4.49 -21.80 0.89
C PRO A 40 -4.25 -20.38 1.42
N LEU A 41 -3.01 -19.90 1.37
CA LEU A 41 -2.66 -18.53 1.80
C LEU A 41 -2.19 -17.69 0.61
N ASN A 42 -2.48 -18.13 -0.62
CA ASN A 42 -2.07 -17.48 -1.87
C ASN A 42 -0.61 -17.05 -1.81
N GLN A 43 0.33 -17.98 -1.64
CA GLN A 43 1.75 -17.67 -1.36
C GLN A 43 2.66 -17.81 -2.56
N LYS A 44 2.23 -18.55 -3.59
CA LYS A 44 3.13 -18.94 -4.69
C LYS A 44 3.24 -17.87 -5.77
N MET A 45 2.13 -17.19 -6.05
CA MET A 45 2.03 -16.34 -7.22
C MET A 45 2.91 -15.08 -7.11
N VAL A 46 3.16 -14.54 -5.91
CA VAL A 46 4.09 -13.41 -5.76
C VAL A 46 5.51 -13.78 -6.16
N PHE A 47 6.00 -14.93 -5.70
CA PHE A 47 7.37 -15.33 -6.02
C PHE A 47 7.50 -15.61 -7.53
N GLN A 48 6.44 -16.14 -8.16
CA GLN A 48 6.40 -16.31 -9.61
C GLN A 48 6.38 -14.97 -10.37
N LEU A 49 5.61 -13.99 -9.89
CA LEU A 49 5.60 -12.64 -10.45
C LEU A 49 6.97 -11.99 -10.32
N VAL A 50 7.52 -11.96 -9.11
CA VAL A 50 8.84 -11.37 -8.80
C VAL A 50 9.95 -12.03 -9.61
N ASP A 51 9.94 -13.35 -9.76
CA ASP A 51 10.92 -14.07 -10.57
C ASP A 51 10.77 -13.74 -12.06
N GLY A 52 9.53 -13.68 -12.57
CA GLY A 52 9.24 -13.27 -13.95
C GLY A 52 9.68 -11.83 -14.28
N LEU A 53 9.69 -10.95 -13.29
CA LEU A 53 10.13 -9.56 -13.45
C LEU A 53 11.66 -9.41 -13.54
N ARG A 54 12.44 -10.42 -13.15
CA ARG A 54 13.92 -10.35 -13.18
C ARG A 54 14.44 -9.96 -14.56
N LEU A 55 13.85 -10.46 -15.63
CA LEU A 55 14.29 -10.14 -16.99
C LEU A 55 13.96 -8.69 -17.38
N ALA A 56 12.74 -8.25 -17.11
CA ALA A 56 12.28 -6.90 -17.47
C ALA A 56 12.91 -5.80 -16.59
N PHE A 57 13.27 -6.12 -15.35
CA PHE A 57 13.79 -5.18 -14.36
C PHE A 57 15.27 -5.46 -14.03
N HIS A 58 16.00 -6.20 -14.86
CA HIS A 58 17.35 -6.70 -14.55
C HIS A 58 18.37 -5.62 -14.14
N HIS A 59 18.19 -4.36 -14.54
CA HIS A 59 19.06 -3.25 -14.15
C HIS A 59 18.68 -2.58 -12.82
N THR A 60 17.46 -2.77 -12.33
CA THR A 60 16.91 -2.05 -11.18
C THR A 60 16.49 -2.97 -10.03
N LEU A 61 16.15 -4.23 -10.32
CA LEU A 61 15.64 -5.19 -9.37
C LEU A 61 16.76 -5.80 -8.52
N ASP A 62 16.62 -5.68 -7.21
CA ASP A 62 17.43 -6.39 -6.22
C ASP A 62 16.49 -6.94 -5.14
N LEU A 63 16.64 -8.23 -4.82
CA LEU A 63 15.77 -8.94 -3.89
C LEU A 63 16.42 -9.22 -2.54
N THR A 64 17.63 -8.70 -2.28
CA THR A 64 18.36 -8.95 -1.02
C THR A 64 17.54 -8.53 0.20
N VAL A 65 16.93 -7.34 0.16
CA VAL A 65 16.07 -6.85 1.25
C VAL A 65 14.71 -7.57 1.24
N PHE A 66 14.21 -7.93 0.06
CA PHE A 66 12.94 -8.65 -0.08
C PHE A 66 12.99 -10.01 0.60
N ASP A 67 14.05 -10.80 0.39
CA ASP A 67 14.17 -12.14 0.95
C ASP A 67 14.19 -12.10 2.49
N VAL A 68 14.96 -11.17 3.07
CA VAL A 68 15.04 -10.97 4.53
C VAL A 68 13.68 -10.56 5.11
N PHE A 69 13.00 -9.59 4.50
CA PHE A 69 11.71 -9.12 4.99
C PHE A 69 10.61 -10.17 4.80
N SER A 70 10.62 -10.89 3.68
CA SER A 70 9.66 -11.96 3.40
C SER A 70 9.76 -13.06 4.46
N GLU A 71 10.97 -13.52 4.79
CA GLU A 71 11.19 -14.53 5.82
C GLU A 71 10.74 -14.06 7.22
N ALA A 72 11.07 -12.82 7.57
CA ALA A 72 10.78 -12.27 8.89
C ALA A 72 9.29 -11.93 9.09
N LEU A 73 8.58 -11.54 8.03
CA LEU A 73 7.24 -10.96 8.10
C LEU A 73 6.14 -11.86 7.54
N THR A 74 6.45 -12.97 6.88
CA THR A 74 5.44 -13.90 6.34
C THR A 74 5.59 -15.31 6.91
N THR A 75 4.53 -16.10 6.80
CA THR A 75 4.44 -17.50 7.26
C THR A 75 4.37 -18.44 6.06
N SER A 76 4.35 -19.75 6.29
CA SER A 76 3.93 -20.74 5.29
C SER A 76 2.82 -21.61 5.88
N ARG A 77 1.98 -22.20 5.03
CA ARG A 77 0.86 -23.04 5.48
C ARG A 77 1.26 -24.14 6.48
N GLU A 78 2.44 -24.74 6.35
CA GLU A 78 2.86 -25.88 7.17
C GLU A 78 2.78 -25.62 8.68
N LYS A 79 2.82 -24.34 9.09
CA LYS A 79 2.88 -23.92 10.51
C LYS A 79 1.55 -23.37 11.06
N LEU A 80 0.51 -23.17 10.25
CA LEU A 80 -0.77 -22.59 10.68
C LEU A 80 -1.99 -23.39 10.19
N ASP A 81 -2.96 -23.61 11.10
CA ASP A 81 -4.28 -24.17 10.74
C ASP A 81 -5.14 -23.10 10.06
N THR A 82 -5.01 -23.01 8.74
CA THR A 82 -5.67 -21.98 7.91
C THR A 82 -7.20 -21.99 7.99
N ARG A 83 -7.81 -23.09 8.44
CA ARG A 83 -9.26 -23.22 8.64
C ARG A 83 -9.80 -22.30 9.74
N LYS A 84 -8.95 -21.86 10.67
CA LYS A 84 -9.33 -20.97 11.79
C LYS A 84 -9.10 -19.48 11.48
N ILE A 85 -8.56 -19.17 10.31
CA ILE A 85 -8.20 -17.80 9.91
C ILE A 85 -9.32 -17.23 9.04
N SER A 86 -9.86 -16.07 9.44
CA SER A 86 -10.81 -15.30 8.63
C SER A 86 -10.22 -14.97 7.25
N VAL A 87 -11.03 -15.00 6.20
CA VAL A 87 -10.62 -14.72 4.82
C VAL A 87 -9.95 -13.34 4.70
N GLU A 88 -10.49 -12.32 5.37
CA GLU A 88 -9.96 -10.95 5.38
C GLU A 88 -8.54 -10.83 5.96
N GLY A 89 -8.08 -11.84 6.69
CA GLY A 89 -6.75 -11.87 7.32
C GLY A 89 -5.75 -12.79 6.65
N ARG A 90 -6.05 -13.33 5.45
CA ARG A 90 -5.20 -14.33 4.79
C ARG A 90 -4.10 -13.75 3.91
N SER A 91 -4.29 -12.55 3.36
CA SER A 91 -3.29 -11.87 2.54
C SER A 91 -2.04 -11.58 3.37
N GLN A 92 -0.88 -11.86 2.78
CA GLN A 92 0.43 -11.68 3.43
C GLN A 92 1.32 -10.69 2.69
N TYR A 93 1.02 -10.42 1.43
CA TYR A 93 1.83 -9.55 0.61
C TYR A 93 1.00 -8.92 -0.52
N PHE A 94 1.49 -7.81 -1.04
CA PHE A 94 1.12 -7.29 -2.35
C PHE A 94 2.29 -6.48 -2.91
N ASP A 95 2.36 -6.38 -4.23
CA ASP A 95 3.40 -5.63 -4.93
C ASP A 95 2.85 -4.29 -5.40
N ALA A 96 3.71 -3.30 -5.58
CA ALA A 96 3.36 -2.09 -6.32
C ALA A 96 4.44 -1.67 -7.31
N PHE A 97 3.99 -1.00 -8.35
CA PHE A 97 4.81 -0.55 -9.46
C PHE A 97 4.65 0.94 -9.61
N ASP A 98 5.76 1.66 -9.52
CA ASP A 98 5.82 3.04 -10.03
C ASP A 98 6.01 2.96 -11.55
N LEU A 99 5.11 3.57 -12.31
CA LEU A 99 5.20 3.64 -13.77
C LEU A 99 5.91 4.93 -14.20
N ASP A 100 7.09 5.17 -13.62
CA ASP A 100 7.97 6.25 -14.05
C ASP A 100 8.50 5.93 -15.46
N ALA A 101 8.51 6.94 -16.34
CA ALA A 101 8.93 6.78 -17.74
C ALA A 101 10.33 6.14 -17.86
N GLY A 102 10.36 4.87 -18.29
CA GLY A 102 11.57 4.11 -18.60
C GLY A 102 12.22 3.36 -17.44
N HIS A 103 11.78 3.56 -16.19
CA HIS A 103 12.39 2.93 -15.01
C HIS A 103 11.35 2.44 -14.01
N PRO A 104 10.60 1.38 -14.34
CA PRO A 104 9.62 0.85 -13.41
C PRO A 104 10.34 0.32 -12.16
N ARG A 105 9.74 0.60 -11.00
CA ARG A 105 10.28 0.17 -9.70
C ARG A 105 9.28 -0.72 -9.00
N LEU A 106 9.74 -1.89 -8.61
CA LEU A 106 8.99 -2.81 -7.75
C LEU A 106 9.11 -2.37 -6.29
N LYS A 107 7.97 -2.32 -5.61
CA LYS A 107 7.84 -2.20 -4.16
C LYS A 107 7.13 -3.44 -3.66
N ALA A 108 7.63 -4.04 -2.60
CA ALA A 108 6.96 -5.16 -1.93
C ALA A 108 6.37 -4.66 -0.60
N TYR A 109 5.13 -5.05 -0.32
CA TYR A 109 4.45 -4.76 0.94
C TYR A 109 4.11 -6.07 1.63
N PHE A 110 4.44 -6.17 2.91
CA PHE A 110 4.24 -7.35 3.75
C PHE A 110 3.18 -7.06 4.82
N MET A 111 2.28 -8.01 5.03
CA MET A 111 1.20 -7.97 6.02
C MET A 111 1.47 -9.02 7.13
N PRO A 112 2.16 -8.63 8.21
CA PRO A 112 2.77 -9.58 9.16
C PRO A 112 1.81 -10.23 10.16
N ARG A 113 0.50 -10.01 10.03
CA ARG A 113 -0.50 -10.49 10.99
C ARG A 113 -0.44 -12.01 11.19
N LEU A 114 -0.32 -12.78 10.11
CA LEU A 114 -0.24 -14.24 10.22
C LEU A 114 1.08 -14.71 10.84
N LYS A 115 2.18 -14.03 10.51
CA LYS A 115 3.48 -14.29 11.10
C LYS A 115 3.51 -14.00 12.60
N ALA A 116 2.83 -12.94 13.04
CA ALA A 116 2.67 -12.60 14.45
C ALA A 116 1.92 -13.71 15.22
N VAL A 117 0.88 -14.29 14.62
CA VAL A 117 0.15 -15.43 15.17
C VAL A 117 1.04 -16.69 15.23
N GLU A 118 1.75 -17.01 14.15
CA GLU A 118 2.70 -18.15 14.11
C GLU A 118 3.78 -18.03 15.18
N ALA A 119 4.42 -16.87 15.25
CA ALA A 119 5.56 -16.63 16.14
C ALA A 119 5.15 -16.35 17.60
N ASN A 120 3.85 -16.15 17.86
CA ASN A 120 3.33 -15.64 19.12
C ASN A 120 4.10 -14.38 19.58
N ALA A 121 4.30 -13.45 18.65
CA ALA A 121 5.12 -12.25 18.84
C ALA A 121 4.40 -11.01 18.29
N PRO A 122 4.56 -9.83 18.90
CA PRO A 122 3.98 -8.61 18.37
C PRO A 122 4.64 -8.22 17.03
N ILE A 123 3.87 -7.60 16.14
CA ILE A 123 4.37 -7.16 14.82
C ILE A 123 5.57 -6.20 14.95
N SER A 124 5.61 -5.37 16.01
CA SER A 124 6.76 -4.50 16.30
C SER A 124 8.07 -5.27 16.50
N GLU A 125 8.03 -6.45 17.10
CA GLU A 125 9.21 -7.30 17.25
C GLU A 125 9.61 -7.93 15.90
N LEU A 126 8.62 -8.37 15.12
CA LEU A 126 8.89 -8.90 13.77
C LEU A 126 9.49 -7.84 12.84
N ALA A 127 9.03 -6.59 12.94
CA ALA A 127 9.61 -5.47 12.22
C ALA A 127 11.09 -5.27 12.60
N VAL A 128 11.45 -5.35 13.89
CA VAL A 128 12.86 -5.28 14.32
C VAL A 128 13.67 -6.43 13.72
N LYS A 129 13.15 -7.68 13.76
CA LYS A 129 13.80 -8.85 13.16
C LYS A 129 14.05 -8.69 11.66
N ALA A 130 13.17 -7.99 10.94
CA ALA A 130 13.36 -7.69 9.52
C ALA A 130 14.43 -6.59 9.29
N MET A 131 14.54 -5.61 10.19
CA MET A 131 15.41 -4.45 10.00
C MET A 131 16.86 -4.69 10.42
N ASP A 132 17.09 -5.38 11.53
CA ASP A 132 18.43 -5.55 12.11
C ASP A 132 19.43 -6.19 11.14
N PRO A 133 19.09 -7.24 10.35
CA PRO A 133 20.02 -7.79 9.35
C PRO A 133 20.38 -6.78 8.24
N CYS A 134 19.56 -5.76 8.02
CA CYS A 134 19.74 -4.74 7.00
C CYS A 134 20.31 -3.41 7.55
N GLU A 135 20.71 -3.34 8.83
CA GLU A 135 21.19 -2.12 9.49
C GLU A 135 22.33 -1.44 8.71
N VAL A 136 23.28 -2.23 8.19
CA VAL A 136 24.42 -1.72 7.41
C VAL A 136 23.99 -1.00 6.12
N HIS A 137 22.83 -1.37 5.57
CA HIS A 137 22.31 -0.80 4.34
C HIS A 137 21.43 0.44 4.58
N PHE A 138 20.60 0.42 5.63
CA PHE A 138 19.73 1.53 5.97
C PHE A 138 20.47 2.67 6.68
N GLY A 139 21.59 2.35 7.33
CA GLY A 139 22.44 3.32 7.99
C GLY A 139 21.98 3.71 9.40
N PRO A 140 22.89 4.28 10.21
CA PRO A 140 22.69 4.44 11.65
C PRO A 140 21.59 5.43 12.00
N LEU A 141 21.43 6.52 11.23
CA LEU A 141 20.42 7.54 11.50
C LEU A 141 19.01 6.98 11.35
N PHE A 142 18.76 6.25 10.26
CA PHE A 142 17.48 5.59 10.03
C PHE A 142 17.19 4.57 11.13
N MET A 143 18.16 3.70 11.44
CA MET A 143 17.98 2.66 12.46
C MET A 143 17.76 3.24 13.85
N GLN A 144 18.40 4.35 14.20
CA GLN A 144 18.13 5.07 15.45
C GLN A 144 16.70 5.61 15.49
N ALA A 145 16.23 6.26 14.42
CA ALA A 145 14.87 6.77 14.32
C ALA A 145 13.83 5.64 14.38
N PHE A 146 14.07 4.54 13.66
CA PHE A 146 13.23 3.34 13.70
C PHE A 146 13.16 2.73 15.10
N ARG A 147 14.30 2.55 15.78
CA ARG A 147 14.34 2.02 17.15
C ARG A 147 13.59 2.93 18.13
N ARG A 148 13.73 4.25 17.99
CA ARG A 148 12.98 5.21 18.80
C ARG A 148 11.48 5.09 18.56
N PHE A 149 11.07 5.13 17.30
CA PHE A 149 9.69 4.95 16.89
C PHE A 149 9.09 3.65 17.44
N ASN A 150 9.80 2.53 17.28
CA ASN A 150 9.35 1.23 17.77
C ASN A 150 9.25 1.18 19.30
N SER A 151 10.19 1.84 20.01
CA SER A 151 10.13 2.02 21.46
C SER A 151 8.91 2.84 21.89
N ASP A 152 8.57 3.89 21.16
CA ASP A 152 7.40 4.72 21.48
C ASP A 152 6.09 3.93 21.27
N LEU A 153 5.99 3.11 20.21
CA LEU A 153 4.82 2.24 19.96
C LEU A 153 4.53 1.23 21.08
N VAL A 154 5.57 0.71 21.74
CA VAL A 154 5.39 -0.26 22.84
C VAL A 154 5.04 0.40 24.18
N THR A 155 5.10 1.73 24.28
CA THR A 155 4.64 2.46 25.49
C THR A 155 3.12 2.51 25.60
N PHE A 156 2.41 2.37 24.48
CA PHE A 156 0.94 2.30 24.47
C PHE A 156 0.46 1.00 25.11
N SER A 157 -0.55 1.08 25.98
CA SER A 157 -1.17 -0.09 26.60
C SER A 157 -1.66 -1.07 25.53
N THR A 158 -1.35 -2.35 25.70
CA THR A 158 -1.77 -3.42 24.78
C THR A 158 -3.28 -3.59 24.67
N THR A 159 -4.03 -3.07 25.65
CA THR A 159 -5.50 -3.12 25.69
C THR A 159 -6.17 -1.82 25.26
N SER A 160 -5.40 -0.76 24.96
CA SER A 160 -5.97 0.53 24.56
C SER A 160 -6.53 0.47 23.15
N SER A 161 -7.74 1.01 22.94
CA SER A 161 -8.31 1.27 21.62
C SER A 161 -7.51 2.30 20.82
N ASP A 162 -6.81 3.19 21.52
CA ASP A 162 -5.97 4.26 20.97
C ASP A 162 -4.55 3.79 20.66
N ARG A 163 -4.30 2.48 20.66
CA ARG A 163 -2.97 1.96 20.35
C ARG A 163 -2.74 2.00 18.84
N PRO A 164 -1.71 2.72 18.34
CA PRO A 164 -1.26 2.55 16.97
C PRO A 164 -0.66 1.16 16.75
N GLU A 165 -1.06 0.50 15.67
CA GLU A 165 -0.60 -0.85 15.31
C GLU A 165 0.12 -0.80 13.94
N ILE A 166 1.26 -1.49 13.82
CA ILE A 166 1.88 -1.72 12.51
C ILE A 166 1.00 -2.69 11.73
N GLU A 167 0.48 -2.22 10.61
CA GLU A 167 -0.40 -3.00 9.72
C GLU A 167 0.38 -3.58 8.53
N ILE A 168 1.24 -2.76 7.91
CA ILE A 168 1.96 -3.11 6.69
C ILE A 168 3.41 -2.60 6.79
N VAL A 169 4.37 -3.39 6.33
CA VAL A 169 5.76 -2.96 6.14
C VAL A 169 6.10 -3.08 4.66
N GLY A 170 6.50 -1.98 4.03
CA GLY A 170 6.84 -1.93 2.61
C GLY A 170 8.33 -1.64 2.40
N ILE A 171 8.87 -2.13 1.29
CA ILE A 171 10.25 -1.87 0.84
C ILE A 171 10.28 -1.56 -0.65
N TYR A 172 11.39 -0.98 -1.11
CA TYR A 172 11.71 -0.91 -2.53
C TYR A 172 12.65 -2.07 -2.88
N CYS A 173 12.31 -2.84 -3.91
CA CYS A 173 13.11 -3.97 -4.41
C CYS A 173 14.23 -3.46 -5.34
N VAL A 174 15.14 -2.70 -4.76
CA VAL A 174 16.32 -2.09 -5.40
C VAL A 174 17.54 -2.34 -4.52
N ILE A 175 18.74 -2.05 -5.04
CA ILE A 175 19.99 -2.28 -4.29
C ILE A 175 19.86 -1.78 -2.83
N PRO A 176 20.33 -2.54 -1.83
CA PRO A 176 19.94 -2.32 -0.43
C PRO A 176 20.11 -0.89 0.08
N VAL A 177 21.22 -0.23 -0.28
CA VAL A 177 21.54 1.16 0.12
C VAL A 177 20.59 2.22 -0.48
N LYS A 178 19.83 1.87 -1.52
CA LYS A 178 18.78 2.71 -2.11
C LYS A 178 17.37 2.27 -1.71
N SER A 179 17.23 1.15 -1.01
CA SER A 179 15.93 0.66 -0.56
C SER A 179 15.38 1.60 0.51
N ARG A 180 14.10 1.91 0.41
CA ARG A 180 13.38 2.69 1.42
C ARG A 180 12.39 1.79 2.10
N VAL A 181 12.34 1.86 3.42
CA VAL A 181 11.33 1.19 4.21
C VAL A 181 10.15 2.13 4.43
N LYS A 182 8.94 1.60 4.28
CA LYS A 182 7.67 2.24 4.65
C LYS A 182 7.03 1.43 5.77
N ILE A 183 6.61 2.08 6.84
CA ILE A 183 5.87 1.43 7.94
C ILE A 183 4.48 2.09 7.99
N TYR A 184 3.45 1.30 7.70
CA TYR A 184 2.06 1.76 7.74
C TYR A 184 1.50 1.45 9.11
N ILE A 185 1.03 2.51 9.77
CA ILE A 185 0.42 2.45 11.08
C ILE A 185 -1.07 2.66 10.94
N ARG A 186 -1.83 1.74 11.53
CA ARG A 186 -3.26 1.86 11.68
C ARG A 186 -3.58 2.36 13.08
N HIS A 187 -4.41 3.40 13.15
CA HIS A 187 -5.06 3.85 14.37
C HIS A 187 -6.57 3.63 14.20
N ARG A 188 -7.24 3.08 15.20
CA ARG A 188 -8.68 2.73 15.07
C ARG A 188 -9.58 3.96 15.22
N GLU A 189 -9.13 4.94 15.99
CA GLU A 189 -9.82 6.22 16.15
C GLU A 189 -9.12 7.28 15.28
N THR A 190 -9.73 7.66 14.16
CA THR A 190 -9.14 8.68 13.26
C THR A 190 -9.97 9.96 13.32
N SER A 191 -9.29 11.10 13.50
CA SER A 191 -9.87 12.43 13.34
C SER A 191 -9.24 13.14 12.13
N PHE A 192 -9.76 14.30 11.76
CA PHE A 192 -9.12 15.16 10.74
C PHE A 192 -7.68 15.54 11.08
N ASP A 193 -7.26 15.40 12.34
CA ASP A 193 -5.88 15.63 12.79
C ASP A 193 -4.93 14.46 12.46
N SER A 194 -5.42 13.36 11.88
CA SER A 194 -4.62 12.17 11.51
C SER A 194 -4.23 12.14 10.02
N CYS A 195 -3.08 11.54 9.68
CA CYS A 195 -2.38 11.77 8.39
C CYS A 195 -2.87 10.98 7.15
N ILE A 196 -3.85 10.07 7.23
CA ILE A 196 -4.36 9.32 6.07
C ILE A 196 -5.88 9.19 6.17
N PHE A 197 -6.59 9.63 5.13
CA PHE A 197 -8.06 9.72 5.14
C PHE A 197 -8.67 8.64 4.25
N PRO A 198 -9.49 7.71 4.79
CA PRO A 198 -10.45 6.97 3.99
C PRO A 198 -11.53 7.96 3.53
N VAL A 199 -11.34 8.58 2.36
CA VAL A 199 -12.12 9.76 1.97
C VAL A 199 -13.60 9.44 1.80
N ARG A 200 -13.92 8.17 1.51
CA ARG A 200 -15.29 7.67 1.52
C ARG A 200 -16.05 7.89 2.85
N HIS A 201 -15.38 8.09 3.98
CA HIS A 201 -16.05 8.35 5.25
C HIS A 201 -16.45 9.83 5.44
N TYR A 202 -15.93 10.73 4.61
CA TYR A 202 -16.04 12.19 4.79
C TYR A 202 -16.67 12.92 3.60
N ALA A 203 -17.07 12.19 2.57
CA ALA A 203 -17.65 12.72 1.34
C ALA A 203 -19.04 12.12 1.07
N SER A 204 -19.85 12.81 0.28
CA SER A 204 -21.20 12.34 -0.09
C SER A 204 -21.18 11.41 -1.30
N ASN A 205 -20.23 11.60 -2.22
CA ASN A 205 -20.00 10.79 -3.41
C ASN A 205 -18.61 11.05 -4.01
N ASP A 206 -18.15 10.20 -4.92
CA ASP A 206 -16.85 10.33 -5.57
C ASP A 206 -16.70 11.62 -6.41
N LEU A 207 -17.81 12.16 -6.94
CA LEU A 207 -17.79 13.45 -7.65
C LEU A 207 -17.39 14.61 -6.71
N SER A 208 -17.92 14.63 -5.48
CA SER A 208 -17.57 15.64 -4.49
C SER A 208 -16.10 15.56 -4.06
N ILE A 209 -15.55 14.34 -4.00
CA ILE A 209 -14.12 14.11 -3.75
C ILE A 209 -13.30 14.69 -4.91
N ALA A 210 -13.69 14.37 -6.14
CA ALA A 210 -13.01 14.84 -7.34
C ALA A 210 -12.97 16.37 -7.43
N GLN A 211 -14.11 17.03 -7.19
CA GLN A 211 -14.23 18.48 -7.19
C GLN A 211 -13.42 19.14 -6.05
N GLY A 212 -13.39 18.51 -4.87
CA GLY A 212 -12.59 18.98 -3.74
C GLY A 212 -11.09 18.97 -4.05
N LEU A 213 -10.61 17.91 -4.70
CA LEU A 213 -9.21 17.80 -5.14
C LEU A 213 -8.89 18.77 -6.28
N ALA A 214 -9.79 18.95 -7.25
CA ALA A 214 -9.62 19.96 -8.31
C ALA A 214 -9.46 21.37 -7.71
N THR A 215 -10.30 21.72 -6.73
CA THR A 215 -10.19 22.99 -5.98
C THR A 215 -8.87 23.10 -5.23
N TYR A 216 -8.38 21.99 -4.65
CA TYR A 216 -7.08 21.95 -3.99
C TYR A 216 -5.93 22.21 -4.98
N PHE A 217 -5.95 21.58 -6.16
CA PHE A 217 -4.95 21.79 -7.21
C PHE A 217 -4.94 23.23 -7.71
N GLU A 218 -6.12 23.82 -7.93
CA GLU A 218 -6.26 25.22 -8.33
C GLU A 218 -5.60 26.17 -7.31
N ARG A 219 -5.86 25.97 -6.02
CA ARG A 219 -5.26 26.77 -4.92
C ARG A 219 -3.75 26.62 -4.82
N ARG A 220 -3.18 25.55 -5.37
CA ARG A 220 -1.73 25.29 -5.42
C ARG A 220 -1.09 25.78 -6.72
N GLY A 221 -1.87 26.34 -7.64
CA GLY A 221 -1.40 26.76 -8.96
C GLY A 221 -1.12 25.60 -9.92
N GLN A 222 -1.65 24.40 -9.64
CA GLN A 222 -1.62 23.25 -10.55
C GLN A 222 -2.84 23.32 -11.48
N THR A 223 -2.92 24.38 -12.27
CA THR A 223 -4.07 24.73 -13.10
C THR A 223 -4.47 23.64 -14.08
N VAL A 224 -3.51 23.04 -14.79
CA VAL A 224 -3.79 21.95 -15.75
C VAL A 224 -4.38 20.74 -15.05
N ALA A 225 -3.89 20.39 -13.86
CA ALA A 225 -4.45 19.30 -13.08
C ALA A 225 -5.87 19.63 -12.61
N ALA A 226 -6.10 20.84 -12.10
CA ALA A 226 -7.41 21.30 -11.64
C ALA A 226 -8.48 21.24 -12.75
N GLU A 227 -8.14 21.71 -13.95
CA GLU A 227 -9.06 21.74 -15.10
C GLU A 227 -9.42 20.34 -15.60
N ASN A 228 -8.46 19.43 -15.66
CA ASN A 228 -8.64 18.13 -16.32
C ASN A 228 -9.01 16.99 -15.35
N TYR A 229 -8.84 17.16 -14.03
CA TYR A 229 -8.93 16.03 -13.09
C TYR A 229 -10.31 15.34 -13.10
N VAL A 230 -11.39 16.12 -13.03
CA VAL A 230 -12.75 15.56 -12.98
C VAL A 230 -13.08 14.84 -14.30
N GLU A 231 -12.73 15.43 -15.44
CA GLU A 231 -12.97 14.85 -16.75
C GLU A 231 -12.17 13.55 -16.95
N ALA A 232 -10.91 13.52 -16.53
CA ALA A 232 -10.09 12.32 -16.59
C ALA A 232 -10.71 11.16 -15.79
N LEU A 233 -11.26 11.43 -14.60
CA LEU A 233 -11.94 10.39 -13.82
C LEU A 233 -13.24 9.91 -14.47
N LEU A 234 -13.99 10.80 -15.12
CA LEU A 234 -15.21 10.43 -15.85
C LEU A 234 -14.89 9.53 -17.06
N ASP A 235 -13.75 9.77 -17.73
CA ASP A 235 -13.29 8.96 -18.85
C ASP A 235 -12.79 7.57 -18.40
N ILE A 236 -11.90 7.55 -17.40
CA ILE A 236 -11.29 6.31 -16.87
C ILE A 236 -12.33 5.39 -16.23
N PHE A 237 -13.30 5.95 -15.50
CA PHE A 237 -14.29 5.20 -14.72
C PHE A 237 -15.71 5.32 -15.30
N SER A 238 -15.83 5.20 -16.62
CA SER A 238 -17.06 5.37 -17.39
C SER A 238 -18.16 4.32 -17.13
N HIS A 239 -17.89 3.24 -16.38
CA HIS A 239 -18.87 2.19 -16.06
C HIS A 239 -19.94 2.63 -15.05
N ARG A 240 -19.74 3.73 -14.33
CA ARG A 240 -20.76 4.34 -13.47
C ARG A 240 -20.58 5.85 -13.34
N SER A 241 -21.63 6.53 -12.88
CA SER A 241 -21.53 7.95 -12.52
C SER A 241 -20.74 8.13 -11.22
N LEU A 242 -19.83 9.11 -11.18
CA LEU A 242 -19.15 9.51 -9.94
C LEU A 242 -20.11 10.05 -8.88
N GLY A 243 -21.30 10.53 -9.28
CA GLY A 243 -22.34 10.99 -8.37
C GLY A 243 -23.21 9.88 -7.78
N SER A 244 -23.10 8.63 -8.27
CA SER A 244 -24.00 7.54 -7.86
C SER A 244 -23.58 6.82 -6.58
N GLY A 245 -22.43 7.16 -6.00
CA GLY A 245 -21.94 6.48 -4.81
C GLY A 245 -20.49 6.82 -4.47
N LEU A 246 -19.99 6.09 -3.49
CA LEU A 246 -18.63 6.12 -2.96
C LEU A 246 -17.95 4.77 -3.22
N GLY A 247 -16.62 4.74 -3.16
CA GLY A 247 -15.84 3.51 -3.25
C GLY A 247 -14.80 3.54 -4.37
N LEU A 248 -14.87 4.51 -5.28
CA LEU A 248 -13.84 4.71 -6.29
C LEU A 248 -12.58 5.30 -5.66
N HIS A 249 -12.66 6.44 -4.97
CA HIS A 249 -11.53 6.97 -4.20
C HIS A 249 -11.42 6.20 -2.89
N THR A 250 -10.37 5.38 -2.74
CA THR A 250 -10.12 4.61 -1.52
C THR A 250 -9.47 5.48 -0.45
N TYR A 251 -8.33 6.08 -0.82
CA TYR A 251 -7.52 6.89 0.08
C TYR A 251 -7.00 8.14 -0.61
N ILE A 252 -6.82 9.20 0.18
CA ILE A 252 -5.97 10.33 -0.17
C ILE A 252 -4.86 10.38 0.88
N SER A 253 -3.61 10.33 0.42
CA SER A 253 -2.45 10.49 1.29
C SER A 253 -1.79 11.85 1.10
N CYS A 254 -1.39 12.44 2.22
CA CYS A 254 -0.69 13.71 2.27
C CYS A 254 0.72 13.48 2.79
N THR A 255 1.74 13.86 2.02
CA THR A 255 3.15 13.77 2.43
C THR A 255 3.78 15.15 2.48
N LEU A 256 4.31 15.55 3.64
CA LEU A 256 5.11 16.76 3.74
C LEU A 256 6.55 16.48 3.26
N LYS A 257 6.89 17.00 2.08
CA LYS A 257 8.24 16.97 1.53
C LYS A 257 8.91 18.31 1.86
N LYS A 258 9.77 18.32 2.87
CA LYS A 258 10.36 19.54 3.48
C LYS A 258 9.27 20.45 4.06
N THR A 259 8.81 21.44 3.28
CA THR A 259 7.78 22.42 3.67
C THR A 259 6.57 22.37 2.75
N GLU A 260 6.56 21.47 1.77
CA GLU A 260 5.53 21.41 0.74
C GLU A 260 4.74 20.11 0.81
N LEU A 261 3.45 20.22 0.57
CA LEU A 261 2.53 19.08 0.61
C LEU A 261 2.48 18.42 -0.78
N ALA A 262 2.78 17.14 -0.84
CA ALA A 262 2.50 16.29 -1.99
C ALA A 262 1.28 15.41 -1.67
N VAL A 263 0.38 15.28 -2.64
CA VAL A 263 -0.86 14.51 -2.50
C VAL A 263 -0.83 13.32 -3.45
N THR A 264 -1.27 12.16 -2.97
CA THR A 264 -1.46 10.96 -3.78
C THR A 264 -2.90 10.49 -3.64
N SER A 265 -3.56 10.28 -4.77
CA SER A 265 -4.89 9.68 -4.84
C SER A 265 -4.77 8.18 -5.08
N TYR A 266 -5.55 7.38 -4.34
CA TYR A 266 -5.68 5.94 -4.55
C TYR A 266 -7.10 5.64 -5.03
N PHE A 267 -7.18 4.79 -6.05
CA PHE A 267 -8.42 4.46 -6.74
C PHE A 267 -8.64 2.96 -6.78
N ASN A 268 -9.84 2.55 -6.39
CA ASN A 268 -10.35 1.24 -6.69
C ASN A 268 -10.78 1.19 -8.16
N PRO A 269 -10.23 0.31 -9.00
CA PRO A 269 -10.68 0.17 -10.37
C PRO A 269 -12.11 -0.38 -10.48
N GLU A 270 -12.66 -0.92 -9.39
CA GLU A 270 -13.98 -1.55 -9.33
C GLU A 270 -14.11 -2.64 -10.41
N ILE A 271 -13.09 -3.50 -10.58
CA ILE A 271 -13.03 -4.47 -11.68
C ILE A 271 -14.21 -5.45 -11.68
N TYR A 272 -14.82 -5.71 -10.53
CA TYR A 272 -15.97 -6.60 -10.38
C TYR A 272 -17.31 -5.86 -10.42
N HIS A 273 -17.30 -4.55 -10.68
CA HIS A 273 -18.54 -3.78 -10.72
C HIS A 273 -19.48 -4.29 -11.82
N PRO A 274 -20.76 -4.59 -11.52
CA PRO A 274 -21.67 -5.20 -12.49
C PRO A 274 -21.82 -4.43 -13.79
N ASN A 275 -21.78 -3.10 -13.74
CA ASN A 275 -21.92 -2.26 -14.93
C ASN A 275 -20.72 -2.32 -15.89
N ARG A 276 -19.55 -2.84 -15.48
CA ARG A 276 -18.42 -3.04 -16.41
C ARG A 276 -18.67 -4.13 -17.45
N TYR A 277 -19.64 -5.01 -17.19
CA TYR A 277 -19.92 -6.19 -18.03
C TYR A 277 -21.33 -6.17 -18.62
N LYS A 278 -22.12 -5.14 -18.35
CA LYS A 278 -23.40 -4.93 -19.01
C LYS A 278 -23.13 -4.29 -20.36
N GLN A 279 -23.21 -5.09 -21.42
CA GLN A 279 -23.27 -4.63 -22.80
C GLN A 279 -24.64 -4.03 -23.10
#